data_AF-A0A7S1KNU8-F1
#
_entry.id   AF-A0A7S1KNU8-F1
#
_cell.length_a   1.000
_cell.length_b   1.000
_cell.length_c   1.000
_cell.angle_alpha   90.00
_cell.angle_beta   90.00
_cell.angle_gamma   90.00
#
_symmetry.space_group_name_H-M   'P 1'
#
loop_
_entity.id
_entity.type
_entity.pdbx_description
1 polymer ?
#
loop_
_entity_poly.entity_id
_entity_poly.type
_entity_poly.pdbx_seq_one_letter_code
_entity_poly.pdbx_strand_id
1 'polypeptide(L)'
;MNRTTFDPMLLLIAIVVVLCLSVTQTHQCSCAYSDVDTVFGEAHYVFKGRVERATHMEDDWLYSVQVLEQCKGTLPTITNVMSSSNPEGCGVFLNEGHEYTFFMTASMEIFQCMW
;
A
#
# COMPACT_ATOMS: atom_id res chain seq x y z
N MET A 1 60.71 2.84 17.72
CA MET A 1 60.04 2.47 16.46
C MET A 1 59.11 1.29 16.75
N ASN A 2 57.83 1.56 17.04
CA ASN A 2 56.84 0.51 17.30
C ASN A 2 56.35 -0.04 15.95
N ARG A 3 56.62 -1.32 15.67
CA ARG A 3 56.02 -2.04 14.56
C ARG A 3 54.69 -2.61 15.03
N THR A 4 53.59 -1.99 14.61
CA THR A 4 52.25 -2.56 14.66
C THR A 4 52.19 -3.72 13.65
N THR A 5 52.16 -4.94 14.16
CA THR A 5 51.88 -6.16 13.38
C THR A 5 50.42 -6.12 12.92
N PHE A 6 50.22 -5.95 11.62
CA PHE A 6 48.91 -6.03 10.96
C PHE A 6 48.51 -7.50 10.87
N ASP A 7 47.51 -7.91 11.64
CA ASP A 7 47.03 -9.30 11.64
C ASP A 7 46.02 -9.48 10.48
N PRO A 8 46.37 -10.21 9.41
CA PRO A 8 45.51 -10.36 8.23
C PRO A 8 44.20 -11.09 8.53
N MET A 9 44.10 -11.79 9.67
CA MET A 9 42.90 -12.51 10.09
C MET A 9 41.78 -11.55 10.55
N LEU A 10 42.15 -10.43 11.19
CA LEU A 10 41.21 -9.38 11.62
C LEU A 10 40.58 -8.63 10.44
N LEU A 11 41.34 -8.45 9.36
CA LEU A 11 40.86 -7.76 8.15
C LEU A 11 39.78 -8.58 7.42
N LEU A 12 39.95 -9.91 7.36
CA LEU A 12 39.01 -10.83 6.72
C LEU A 12 37.67 -10.90 7.47
N ILE A 13 37.70 -10.93 8.81
CA ILE A 13 36.49 -10.93 9.63
C ILE A 13 35.72 -9.61 9.45
N ALA A 14 36.42 -8.47 9.38
CA ALA A 14 35.79 -7.18 9.14
C ALA A 14 35.07 -7.11 7.78
N ILE A 15 35.65 -7.68 6.72
CA ILE A 15 35.04 -7.70 5.37
C ILE A 15 33.76 -8.54 5.34
N VAL A 16 33.74 -9.71 6.01
CA VAL A 16 32.56 -10.59 6.05
C VAL A 16 31.40 -9.95 6.83
N VAL A 17 31.68 -9.24 7.92
CA VAL A 17 30.65 -8.55 8.71
C VAL A 17 30.01 -7.38 7.95
N VAL A 18 30.77 -6.66 7.13
CA VAL A 18 30.25 -5.54 6.33
C VAL A 18 29.32 -6.03 5.19
N LEU A 19 29.54 -7.24 4.66
CA LEU A 19 28.72 -7.80 3.58
C LEU A 19 27.35 -8.34 4.03
N CYS A 20 27.15 -8.63 5.32
CA CYS A 20 25.87 -9.14 5.84
C CYS A 20 24.87 -8.03 6.21
N LEU A 21 25.26 -6.76 6.21
CA LEU A 21 24.43 -5.64 6.71
C LEU A 21 23.57 -4.95 5.63
N SER A 22 23.62 -5.38 4.37
CA SER A 22 23.05 -4.61 3.24
C SER A 22 21.94 -5.33 2.45
N VAL A 23 21.12 -6.16 3.10
CA VAL A 23 19.89 -6.69 2.48
C VAL A 23 18.67 -6.43 3.35
N THR A 24 18.46 -5.17 3.72
CA THR A 24 17.10 -4.70 4.02
C THR A 24 16.34 -4.64 2.69
N GLN A 25 15.56 -5.68 2.39
CA GLN A 25 14.58 -5.62 1.31
C GLN A 25 13.51 -4.60 1.73
N THR A 26 13.65 -3.36 1.27
CA THR A 26 12.50 -2.46 1.17
C THR A 26 11.60 -3.07 0.10
N HIS A 27 10.50 -3.69 0.52
CA HIS A 27 9.47 -4.16 -0.40
C HIS A 27 8.80 -2.91 -0.99
N GLN A 28 9.43 -2.31 -1.99
CA GLN A 28 8.84 -1.24 -2.75
C GLN A 28 7.69 -1.83 -3.55
N CYS A 29 6.47 -1.33 -3.33
CA CYS A 29 5.33 -1.65 -4.17
C CYS A 29 5.69 -1.46 -5.65
N SER A 30 5.60 -2.54 -6.43
CA SER A 30 5.80 -2.51 -7.88
C SER A 30 4.51 -3.02 -8.54
N CYS A 31 3.69 -2.08 -9.02
CA CYS A 31 2.49 -2.42 -9.77
C CYS A 31 2.88 -2.76 -11.21
N ALA A 32 2.56 -3.97 -11.67
CA ALA A 32 2.64 -4.29 -13.09
C ALA A 32 1.53 -3.53 -13.84
N TYR A 33 1.84 -3.04 -15.03
CA TYR A 33 0.82 -2.48 -15.92
C TYR A 33 -0.14 -3.60 -16.36
N SER A 34 -1.44 -3.39 -16.18
CA SER A 34 -2.50 -4.30 -16.63
C SER A 34 -3.50 -3.51 -17.47
N ASP A 35 -4.09 -4.15 -18.47
CA ASP A 35 -5.13 -3.53 -19.28
C ASP A 35 -6.44 -3.41 -18.49
N VAL A 36 -7.29 -2.47 -18.90
CA VAL A 36 -8.51 -2.13 -18.16
C VAL A 36 -9.51 -3.28 -18.15
N ASP A 37 -9.58 -4.10 -19.20
CA ASP A 37 -10.52 -5.22 -19.29
C ASP A 37 -10.15 -6.31 -18.28
N THR A 38 -8.86 -6.60 -18.13
CA THR A 38 -8.34 -7.52 -17.11
C THR A 38 -8.65 -7.02 -15.70
N VAL A 39 -8.33 -5.75 -15.38
CA VAL A 39 -8.60 -5.16 -14.06
C VAL A 39 -10.11 -5.13 -13.75
N PHE A 40 -10.94 -4.80 -14.75
CA PHE A 40 -12.39 -4.83 -14.62
C PHE A 40 -12.92 -6.26 -14.36
N GLY A 41 -12.33 -7.26 -15.01
CA GLY A 41 -12.65 -8.67 -14.82
C GLY A 41 -12.42 -9.13 -13.37
N GLU A 42 -11.27 -8.77 -12.81
CA GLU A 42 -10.83 -9.17 -11.46
C GLU A 42 -11.49 -8.38 -10.33
N ALA A 43 -11.86 -7.12 -10.55
CA ALA A 43 -12.50 -6.30 -9.52
C ALA A 43 -13.87 -6.86 -9.10
N HIS A 44 -14.17 -6.87 -7.80
CA HIS A 44 -15.52 -7.20 -7.30
C HIS A 44 -16.48 -6.02 -7.43
N TYR A 45 -15.98 -4.80 -7.22
CA TYR A 45 -16.74 -3.57 -7.36
C TYR A 45 -16.04 -2.62 -8.32
N VAL A 46 -16.82 -1.98 -9.19
CA VAL A 46 -16.36 -0.91 -10.07
C VAL A 46 -17.36 0.22 -10.04
N PHE A 47 -16.93 1.40 -9.60
CA PHE A 47 -17.81 2.55 -9.44
C PHE A 47 -17.03 3.87 -9.53
N LYS A 48 -17.73 4.94 -9.93
CA LYS A 48 -17.25 6.31 -9.80
C LYS A 48 -17.73 6.87 -8.47
N GLY A 49 -16.83 7.49 -7.71
CA GLY A 49 -17.16 8.06 -6.41
C GLY A 49 -16.38 9.33 -6.09
N ARG A 50 -16.92 10.13 -5.17
CA ARG A 50 -16.28 11.34 -4.63
C ARG A 50 -15.83 11.08 -3.20
N VAL A 51 -14.60 11.47 -2.88
CA VAL A 51 -14.08 11.35 -1.51
C VAL A 51 -14.66 12.49 -0.68
N GLU A 52 -15.49 12.15 0.29
CA GLU A 52 -16.11 13.13 1.20
C GLU A 52 -15.22 13.41 2.41
N ARG A 53 -14.49 12.39 2.88
CA ARG A 53 -13.62 12.50 4.05
C ARG A 53 -12.48 11.50 3.99
N ALA A 54 -11.29 11.93 4.40
CA ALA A 54 -10.12 11.09 4.62
C ALA A 54 -9.76 11.10 6.12
N THR A 55 -9.62 9.93 6.73
CA THR A 55 -9.23 9.79 8.14
C THR A 55 -8.01 8.89 8.23
N HIS A 56 -6.92 9.39 8.81
CA HIS A 56 -5.74 8.59 9.09
C HIS A 56 -5.99 7.70 10.32
N MET A 57 -5.72 6.41 10.20
CA MET A 57 -5.94 5.38 11.22
C MET A 57 -4.68 4.54 11.35
N GLU A 58 -3.83 4.84 12.34
CA GLU A 58 -2.56 4.12 12.58
C GLU A 58 -1.70 4.03 11.31
N ASP A 59 -1.74 2.89 10.61
CA ASP A 59 -0.96 2.58 9.41
C ASP A 59 -1.79 2.61 8.10
N ASP A 60 -3.04 3.10 8.17
CA ASP A 60 -4.00 3.14 7.08
C ASP A 60 -4.69 4.51 6.93
N TRP A 61 -5.27 4.72 5.75
CA TRP A 61 -6.26 5.75 5.46
C TRP A 61 -7.62 5.11 5.25
N LEU A 62 -8.62 5.61 5.98
CA LEU A 62 -10.03 5.32 5.77
C LEU A 62 -10.68 6.48 5.03
N TYR A 63 -11.18 6.22 3.83
CA TYR A 63 -11.87 7.17 2.98
C TYR A 63 -13.38 6.90 2.99
N SER A 64 -14.17 7.90 3.39
CA SER A 64 -15.62 7.88 3.17
C SER A 64 -15.90 8.40 1.77
N VAL A 65 -16.49 7.55 0.92
CA VAL A 65 -16.68 7.81 -0.50
C VAL A 65 -18.17 7.80 -0.83
N GLN A 66 -18.66 8.89 -1.40
CA GLN A 66 -19.98 8.95 -2.01
C GLN A 66 -19.95 8.28 -3.38
N VAL A 67 -20.77 7.25 -3.56
CA VAL A 67 -20.93 6.55 -4.83
C VAL A 67 -21.82 7.38 -5.76
N LEU A 68 -21.30 7.75 -6.93
CA LEU A 68 -21.98 8.57 -7.93
C LEU A 68 -22.56 7.72 -9.06
N GLU A 69 -21.81 6.71 -9.50
CA GLU A 69 -22.18 5.81 -10.60
C GLU A 69 -21.61 4.42 -10.33
N GLN A 70 -22.39 3.36 -10.55
CA GLN A 70 -21.96 1.98 -10.33
C GLN A 70 -21.92 1.22 -11.65
N CYS A 71 -20.79 0.57 -11.94
CA CYS A 71 -20.58 -0.24 -13.14
C CYS A 71 -20.59 -1.74 -12.82
N LYS A 72 -20.08 -2.14 -11.66
CA LYS A 72 -20.00 -3.55 -11.22
C LYS A 72 -20.15 -3.67 -9.71
N GLY A 73 -20.83 -4.73 -9.28
CA GLY A 73 -21.16 -4.95 -7.87
C GLY A 73 -22.28 -4.02 -7.37
N THR A 74 -22.60 -4.11 -6.09
CA THR A 74 -23.60 -3.23 -5.46
C THR A 74 -23.06 -2.71 -4.14
N LEU A 75 -23.02 -1.39 -4.02
CA LEU A 75 -22.57 -0.68 -2.83
C LEU A 75 -23.63 0.29 -2.32
N PRO A 76 -23.64 0.58 -1.01
CA PRO A 76 -24.43 1.67 -0.45
C PRO A 76 -23.98 3.03 -1.03
N THR A 77 -24.85 4.05 -0.90
CA THR A 77 -24.57 5.42 -1.39
C THR A 77 -23.29 6.01 -0.80
N ILE A 78 -22.98 5.69 0.46
CA ILE A 78 -21.71 6.03 1.09
C ILE A 78 -21.02 4.71 1.44
N THR A 79 -19.78 4.55 1.00
CA THR A 79 -18.95 3.37 1.27
C THR A 79 -17.59 3.79 1.84
N ASN A 80 -16.97 2.90 2.62
CA ASN A 80 -15.64 3.14 3.14
C ASN A 80 -14.61 2.39 2.29
N VAL A 81 -13.55 3.10 1.88
CA VAL A 81 -12.42 2.55 1.15
C VAL A 81 -11.19 2.69 2.04
N MET A 82 -10.46 1.59 2.23
CA MET A 82 -9.24 1.57 3.03
C MET A 82 -8.02 1.42 2.14
N SER A 83 -6.93 2.08 2.50
CA SER A 83 -5.64 1.97 1.83
C SER A 83 -4.53 2.18 2.84
N SER A 84 -3.39 1.51 2.67
CA SER A 84 -2.21 1.74 3.51
C SER A 84 -1.79 3.22 3.48
N SER A 85 -1.32 3.73 4.62
CA SER A 85 -0.66 5.04 4.73
C SER A 85 0.81 4.99 4.31
N ASN A 86 1.39 3.80 4.16
CA ASN A 86 2.75 3.62 3.67
C ASN A 86 2.76 3.54 2.13
N PRO A 87 3.38 4.51 1.43
CA PRO A 87 3.49 4.45 -0.03
C PRO A 87 4.33 3.25 -0.52
N GLU A 88 5.29 2.78 0.28
CA GLU A 88 6.04 1.55 -0.04
C GLU A 88 5.13 0.31 0.03
N GLY A 89 4.07 0.35 0.84
CA GLY A 89 3.05 -0.70 1.00
C GLY A 89 1.89 -0.64 0.01
N CYS A 90 2.07 -0.01 -1.16
CA CYS A 90 1.03 0.21 -2.17
C CYS A 90 -0.12 1.13 -1.72
N GLY A 91 0.15 2.00 -0.75
CA GLY A 91 -0.81 3.02 -0.31
C GLY A 91 -1.16 4.01 -1.41
N VAL A 92 -2.45 4.25 -1.61
CA VAL A 92 -3.00 5.30 -2.47
C VAL A 92 -3.52 6.45 -1.61
N PHE A 93 -3.06 7.66 -1.91
CA PHE A 93 -3.54 8.87 -1.26
C PHE A 93 -4.61 9.55 -2.12
N LEU A 94 -5.81 9.70 -1.56
CA LEU A 94 -6.94 10.34 -2.23
C LEU A 94 -7.26 11.69 -1.60
N ASN A 95 -7.62 12.67 -2.43
CA ASN A 95 -7.95 14.01 -1.99
C ASN A 95 -9.44 14.15 -1.72
N GLU A 96 -9.80 14.78 -0.60
CA GLU A 96 -11.19 15.16 -0.33
C GLU A 96 -11.74 16.08 -1.43
N GLY A 97 -13.03 15.94 -1.73
CA GLY A 97 -13.75 16.65 -2.78
C GLY A 97 -13.47 16.18 -4.21
N HIS A 98 -12.53 15.26 -4.42
CA HIS A 98 -12.17 14.77 -5.75
C HIS A 98 -12.94 13.50 -6.14
N GLU A 99 -13.20 13.35 -7.43
CA GLU A 99 -13.87 12.18 -8.02
C GLU A 99 -12.83 11.21 -8.60
N TYR A 100 -13.04 9.92 -8.34
CA TYR A 100 -12.20 8.84 -8.83
C TYR A 100 -13.04 7.70 -9.37
N THR A 101 -12.44 6.88 -10.25
CA THR A 101 -13.00 5.59 -10.63
C THR A 101 -12.28 4.51 -9.84
N PHE A 102 -13.04 3.75 -9.07
CA PHE A 102 -12.53 2.72 -8.17
C PHE A 102 -12.69 1.34 -8.82
N PHE A 103 -11.61 0.57 -8.79
CA PHE A 103 -11.61 -0.86 -9.10
C PHE A 103 -11.20 -1.57 -7.82
N MET A 104 -12.17 -2.18 -7.12
CA MET A 104 -11.93 -2.73 -5.79
C MET A 104 -12.12 -4.24 -5.80
N THR A 105 -11.13 -4.94 -5.26
CA THR A 105 -11.31 -6.31 -4.77
C THR A 105 -11.92 -6.25 -3.38
N ALA A 106 -12.94 -7.06 -3.12
CA ALA A 106 -13.46 -7.20 -1.76
C ALA A 106 -12.40 -7.92 -0.90
N SER A 107 -11.71 -7.21 -0.01
CA SER A 107 -11.08 -7.86 1.13
C SER A 107 -12.19 -8.12 2.16
N MET A 108 -12.52 -9.39 2.40
CA MET A 108 -13.37 -9.76 3.54
C MET A 108 -12.55 -9.59 4.82
N GLU A 109 -12.31 -8.35 5.23
CA GLU A 109 -12.07 -8.06 6.64
C GLU A 109 -13.33 -7.37 7.16
N ILE A 110 -14.17 -8.19 7.78
CA ILE A 110 -15.34 -7.73 8.51
C ILE A 110 -14.81 -6.96 9.72
N PHE A 111 -14.51 -5.67 9.54
CA PHE A 111 -14.48 -4.74 10.66
C PHE A 111 -15.93 -4.54 11.07
N GLN A 112 -16.42 -5.46 11.91
CA GLN A 112 -17.54 -5.17 12.77
C GLN A 112 -17.13 -3.94 13.58
N CYS A 113 -17.63 -2.77 13.19
CA CYS A 113 -17.65 -1.61 14.06
C CYS A 113 -18.32 -2.06 15.37
N MET A 114 -17.51 -2.37 16.39
CA MET A 114 -17.98 -2.39 17.76
C MET A 114 -18.19 -0.92 18.14
N TRP A 115 -19.43 -0.66 18.52
CA TRP A 115 -20.02 0.64 18.84
C TRP A 115 -19.31 1.35 19.99
#